data_AF-A0A7Y3A1M9-F1
#
_entry.id   AF-A0A7Y3A1M9-F1
#
_cell.length_a   1.000
_cell.length_b   1.000
_cell.length_c   1.000
_cell.angle_alpha   90.00
_cell.angle_beta   90.00
_cell.angle_gamma   90.00
#
_symmetry.space_group_name_H-M   'P 1'
#
loop_
_entity.id
_entity.type
_entity.pdbx_description
1 polymer ?
#
loop_
_entity_poly.entity_id
_entity_poly.type
_entity_poly.pdbx_seq_one_letter_code
_entity_poly.pdbx_strand_id
1 'polypeptide(L)'
;IQDIVIDVNDLCIDYPCVRSFDDVRITKLVTPNNDGIHDYFEVDFEINEDARDCSVRVDVMIFNRWGNKVFQAENYQNEWNGAAPSGAFGNSPTLPSGSYYYVVELVNSGLKPIQGYIYLGVEQ
;
A
#
# COMPACT_ATOMS: atom_id res chain seq x y z
N ILE A 1 44.29 22.12 -30.19
CA ILE A 1 43.68 20.87 -29.69
C ILE A 1 42.73 21.32 -28.60
N GLN A 2 41.43 21.06 -28.75
CA GLN A 2 40.43 21.47 -27.77
C GLN A 2 40.15 20.25 -26.91
N ASP A 3 40.43 20.36 -25.61
CA ASP A 3 40.23 19.26 -24.69
C ASP A 3 38.73 19.08 -24.47
N ILE A 4 38.22 17.90 -24.81
CA ILE A 4 36.87 17.47 -24.48
C ILE A 4 36.95 16.89 -23.07
N VAL A 5 36.38 17.59 -22.10
CA VAL A 5 36.21 17.07 -20.75
C VAL A 5 34.89 16.30 -20.73
N ILE A 6 34.98 14.97 -20.68
CA ILE A 6 33.84 14.11 -20.38
C ILE A 6 33.82 13.91 -18.88
N ASP A 7 32.88 14.55 -18.20
CA ASP A 7 32.63 14.34 -16.77
C ASP A 7 31.76 13.10 -16.61
N VAL A 8 32.40 11.94 -16.50
CA VAL A 8 31.71 10.68 -16.21
C VAL A 8 31.53 10.60 -14.69
N ASN A 9 30.35 11.00 -14.21
CA ASN A 9 30.00 10.82 -12.80
C ASN A 9 29.82 9.31 -12.53
N ASP A 10 30.88 8.68 -12.02
CA ASP A 10 31.01 7.23 -11.76
C ASP A 10 30.36 6.80 -10.41
N LEU A 11 29.47 7.62 -9.86
CA LEU A 11 28.69 7.25 -8.69
C LEU A 11 27.47 6.44 -9.14
N CYS A 12 27.67 5.13 -9.38
CA CYS A 12 26.60 4.14 -9.52
C CYS A 12 25.87 3.90 -8.18
N ILE A 13 25.42 4.97 -7.54
CA ILE A 13 24.62 4.89 -6.31
C ILE A 13 23.18 4.66 -6.75
N ASP A 14 22.71 3.43 -6.55
CA ASP A 14 21.32 3.06 -6.77
C ASP A 14 20.51 3.48 -5.54
N TYR A 15 19.72 4.54 -5.70
CA TYR A 15 18.85 5.05 -4.66
C TYR A 15 17.50 4.32 -4.73
N PRO A 16 16.94 3.86 -3.59
CA PRO A 16 15.63 3.23 -3.59
C PRO A 16 14.56 4.25 -4.02
N CYS A 17 13.54 3.77 -4.72
CA CYS A 17 12.44 4.59 -5.20
C CYS A 17 11.59 5.19 -4.08
N VAL A 18 11.55 4.57 -2.91
CA VAL A 18 11.00 5.16 -1.69
C VAL A 18 12.11 5.21 -0.65
N ARG A 19 12.42 6.40 -0.11
CA ARG A 19 13.60 6.61 0.74
C ARG A 19 13.53 5.79 2.04
N SER A 20 12.37 5.76 2.67
CA SER A 20 12.18 5.12 3.97
C SER A 20 10.72 4.72 4.23
N PHE A 21 10.48 3.98 5.32
CA PHE A 21 9.13 3.66 5.77
C PHE A 21 8.34 4.90 6.25
N ASP A 22 9.03 5.98 6.63
CA ASP A 22 8.38 7.21 7.09
C ASP A 22 7.71 7.98 5.92
N ASP A 23 8.15 7.69 4.70
CA ASP A 23 7.58 8.25 3.47
C ASP A 23 6.36 7.48 2.97
N VAL A 24 5.89 6.47 3.72
CA VAL A 24 4.73 5.64 3.39
C VAL A 24 3.60 5.89 4.39
N ARG A 25 2.43 6.26 3.89
CA ARG A 25 1.23 6.52 4.68
C ARG A 25 0.20 5.43 4.38
N ILE A 26 -0.19 4.71 5.43
CA ILE A 26 -1.19 3.64 5.33
C ILE A 26 -2.31 3.93 6.31
N THR A 27 -3.54 3.92 5.80
CA THR A 27 -4.74 4.17 6.60
C THR A 27 -4.94 3.11 7.68
N LYS A 28 -5.29 3.57 8.90
CA LYS A 28 -5.43 2.71 10.10
C LYS A 28 -6.88 2.46 10.50
N LEU A 29 -7.82 3.16 9.88
CA LEU A 29 -9.25 3.11 10.13
C LEU A 29 -9.97 3.12 8.79
N VAL A 30 -10.93 2.22 8.58
CA VAL A 30 -11.85 2.27 7.44
C VAL A 30 -13.28 2.32 7.98
N THR A 31 -14.02 3.34 7.56
CA THR A 31 -15.42 3.60 7.90
C THR A 31 -16.17 3.88 6.61
N PRO A 32 -16.69 2.86 5.91
CA PRO A 32 -17.28 3.02 4.58
C PRO A 32 -18.72 3.56 4.67
N ASN A 33 -18.86 4.77 5.20
CA ASN A 33 -20.14 5.48 5.39
C ASN A 33 -20.38 6.56 4.31
N ASN A 34 -19.43 6.70 3.38
CA ASN A 34 -19.49 7.59 2.23
C ASN A 34 -19.55 9.08 2.63
N ASP A 35 -18.85 9.44 3.71
CA ASP A 35 -18.66 10.83 4.16
C ASP A 35 -17.39 11.49 3.61
N GLY A 36 -16.57 10.73 2.87
CA GLY A 36 -15.31 11.16 2.28
C GLY A 36 -14.11 11.05 3.22
N ILE A 37 -14.28 10.49 4.42
CA ILE A 37 -13.25 10.38 5.45
C ILE A 37 -13.06 8.89 5.77
N HIS A 38 -11.87 8.36 5.47
CA HIS A 38 -11.52 6.96 5.76
C HIS A 38 -12.49 5.94 5.12
N ASP A 39 -13.11 6.26 3.99
CA ASP A 39 -14.00 5.32 3.29
C ASP A 39 -13.27 4.09 2.73
N TYR A 40 -11.98 4.23 2.47
CA TYR A 40 -11.15 3.21 1.83
C TYR A 40 -9.84 2.97 2.59
N PHE A 41 -9.28 1.78 2.42
CA PHE A 41 -7.91 1.50 2.81
C PHE A 41 -6.96 2.13 1.80
N GLU A 42 -6.29 3.21 2.20
CA GLU A 42 -5.41 3.97 1.32
C GLU A 42 -3.94 3.67 1.65
N VAL A 43 -3.13 3.55 0.60
CA VAL A 43 -1.68 3.41 0.65
C VAL A 43 -1.07 4.49 -0.24
N ASP A 44 -0.41 5.45 0.39
CA ASP A 44 0.32 6.54 -0.29
C ASP A 44 1.81 6.48 0.03
N PHE A 45 2.64 6.95 -0.88
CA PHE A 45 4.08 7.02 -0.70
C PHE A 45 4.71 8.16 -1.51
N GLU A 46 5.87 8.64 -1.05
CA GLU A 46 6.65 9.67 -1.75
C GLU A 46 7.77 9.03 -2.59
N ILE A 47 7.89 9.45 -3.85
CA ILE A 47 8.98 9.02 -4.73
C ILE A 47 10.26 9.80 -4.38
N ASN A 48 11.35 9.06 -4.22
CA ASN A 48 12.68 9.61 -4.07
C ASN A 48 13.15 10.30 -5.36
N GLU A 49 13.37 11.62 -5.31
CA GLU A 49 13.83 12.41 -6.47
C GLU A 49 15.25 12.05 -6.94
N ASP A 50 16.05 11.43 -6.06
CA ASP A 50 17.41 11.00 -6.37
C ASP A 50 17.43 9.64 -7.11
N ALA A 51 16.31 8.91 -7.07
CA ALA A 51 16.16 7.64 -7.76
C ALA A 51 15.82 7.84 -9.24
N ARG A 52 16.33 6.95 -10.09
CA ARG A 52 16.07 6.97 -11.53
C ARG A 52 15.08 5.86 -11.88
N ASP A 53 14.23 6.11 -12.88
CA ASP A 53 13.35 5.10 -13.49
C ASP A 53 12.42 4.35 -12.50
N CYS A 54 11.80 5.09 -11.58
CA CYS A 54 10.89 4.49 -10.60
C CYS A 54 9.53 4.10 -11.20
N SER A 55 9.23 2.80 -11.12
CA SER A 55 7.92 2.22 -11.43
C SER A 55 7.45 1.35 -10.26
N VAL A 56 6.95 2.03 -9.22
CA VAL A 56 6.46 1.39 -8.00
C VAL A 56 5.03 0.92 -8.21
N ARG A 57 4.75 -0.34 -7.84
CA ARG A 57 3.42 -0.94 -7.84
C ARG A 57 3.03 -1.30 -6.42
N VAL A 58 1.78 -1.06 -6.05
CA VAL A 58 1.25 -1.41 -4.72
C VAL A 58 0.54 -2.76 -4.81
N ASP A 59 0.99 -3.75 -4.06
CA ASP A 59 0.27 -5.01 -3.88
C ASP A 59 -0.22 -5.12 -2.43
N VAL A 60 -1.48 -5.51 -2.26
CA VAL A 60 -2.15 -5.54 -0.96
C VAL A 60 -2.72 -6.91 -0.68
N MET A 61 -2.53 -7.38 0.54
CA MET A 61 -3.26 -8.51 1.12
C MET A 61 -3.82 -8.11 2.48
N ILE A 62 -5.08 -8.48 2.73
CA ILE A 62 -5.75 -8.21 4.02
C ILE A 62 -6.26 -9.52 4.60
N PHE A 63 -6.11 -9.68 5.91
CA PHE A 63 -6.41 -10.87 6.68
C PHE A 63 -7.33 -10.53 7.84
N ASN A 64 -8.23 -11.45 8.17
CA ASN A 64 -8.98 -11.36 9.42
C ASN A 64 -8.11 -11.78 10.62
N ARG A 65 -8.63 -11.60 11.83
CA ARG A 65 -7.94 -11.95 13.10
C ARG A 65 -7.52 -13.41 13.26
N TRP A 66 -8.02 -14.31 12.42
CA TRP A 66 -7.67 -15.73 12.43
C TRP A 66 -6.62 -16.07 11.37
N GLY A 67 -6.08 -15.06 10.66
CA GLY A 67 -5.09 -15.25 9.60
C GLY A 67 -5.67 -15.67 8.26
N ASN A 68 -7.00 -15.70 8.09
CA ASN A 68 -7.58 -15.98 6.79
C ASN A 68 -7.56 -14.71 5.94
N LYS A 69 -7.07 -14.84 4.70
CA LYS A 69 -7.07 -13.75 3.73
C LYS A 69 -8.51 -13.42 3.32
N VAL A 70 -8.87 -12.15 3.44
CA VAL A 70 -10.19 -11.60 3.09
C VAL A 70 -10.14 -10.64 1.89
N PHE A 71 -8.95 -10.20 1.48
CA PHE A 71 -8.78 -9.39 0.29
C PHE A 71 -7.37 -9.56 -0.27
N GLN A 72 -7.25 -9.42 -1.59
CA GLN A 72 -5.98 -9.31 -2.29
C GLN A 72 -6.17 -8.49 -3.56
N ALA A 73 -5.23 -7.59 -3.84
CA ALA A 73 -5.14 -6.86 -5.09
C ALA A 73 -3.66 -6.70 -5.49
N GLU A 74 -3.38 -6.92 -6.76
CA GLU A 74 -2.13 -6.49 -7.40
C GLU A 74 -2.37 -5.15 -8.08
N ASN A 75 -1.38 -4.25 -8.05
CA ASN A 75 -1.55 -2.88 -8.52
C ASN A 75 -2.79 -2.21 -7.90
N TYR A 76 -2.93 -2.32 -6.59
CA TYR A 76 -4.02 -1.75 -5.81
C TYR A 76 -4.14 -0.23 -6.03
N GLN A 77 -5.37 0.24 -6.19
CA GLN A 77 -5.76 1.61 -6.56
C GLN A 77 -6.61 2.29 -5.47
N ASN A 78 -6.38 1.93 -4.20
CA ASN A 78 -7.09 2.50 -3.04
C ASN A 78 -8.61 2.28 -3.06
N GLU A 79 -9.07 1.12 -3.55
CA GLU A 79 -10.49 0.83 -3.78
C GLU A 79 -11.18 -0.04 -2.70
N TRP A 80 -10.44 -0.60 -1.74
CA TRP A 80 -11.03 -1.51 -0.76
C TRP A 80 -11.69 -0.78 0.40
N ASN A 81 -12.99 -1.02 0.58
CA ASN A 81 -13.86 -0.39 1.56
C ASN A 81 -14.43 -1.37 2.60
N GLY A 82 -13.76 -2.51 2.83
CA GLY A 82 -14.28 -3.55 3.72
C GLY A 82 -15.26 -4.53 3.08
N ALA A 83 -15.39 -4.53 1.75
CA ALA A 83 -16.16 -5.54 1.01
C ALA A 83 -15.69 -6.97 1.36
N ALA A 84 -16.66 -7.86 1.58
CA ALA A 84 -16.39 -9.26 1.87
C ALA A 84 -16.11 -10.06 0.57
N PRO A 85 -15.25 -11.10 0.63
CA PRO A 85 -15.14 -12.06 -0.46
C PRO A 85 -16.50 -12.70 -0.77
N SER A 86 -16.77 -12.96 -2.05
CA SER A 86 -17.98 -13.65 -2.47
C SER A 86 -18.13 -15.00 -1.76
N GLY A 87 -19.32 -15.27 -1.23
CA GLY A 87 -19.63 -16.50 -0.49
C GLY A 87 -19.04 -16.60 0.91
N ALA A 88 -18.36 -15.56 1.40
CA ALA A 88 -17.90 -15.47 2.78
C ALA A 88 -18.99 -14.83 3.68
N PHE A 89 -18.86 -15.02 5.00
CA PHE A 89 -19.66 -14.33 6.03
C PHE A 89 -21.19 -14.35 5.79
N GLY A 90 -21.75 -15.51 5.43
CA GLY A 90 -23.20 -15.66 5.28
C GLY A 90 -23.81 -14.87 4.12
N ASN A 91 -23.01 -14.57 3.08
CA ASN A 91 -23.37 -13.69 1.95
C ASN A 91 -23.57 -12.22 2.35
N SER A 92 -23.00 -11.80 3.47
CA SER A 92 -22.86 -10.37 3.77
C SER A 92 -22.00 -9.70 2.69
N PRO A 93 -22.42 -8.56 2.12
CA PRO A 93 -21.61 -7.81 1.16
C PRO A 93 -20.37 -7.17 1.82
N THR A 94 -20.40 -7.00 3.15
CA THR A 94 -19.34 -6.36 3.94
C THR A 94 -18.84 -7.25 5.05
N LEU A 95 -17.58 -7.03 5.41
CA LEU A 95 -16.94 -7.70 6.53
C LEU A 95 -17.43 -7.12 7.87
N PRO A 96 -17.52 -7.94 8.93
CA PRO A 96 -17.88 -7.45 10.26
C PRO A 96 -16.89 -6.42 10.79
N SER A 97 -17.38 -5.49 11.62
CA SER A 97 -16.52 -4.57 12.36
C SER A 97 -15.45 -5.29 13.17
N GLY A 98 -14.23 -4.76 13.18
CA GLY A 98 -13.14 -5.26 14.00
C GLY A 98 -11.77 -5.01 13.41
N SER A 99 -10.75 -5.58 14.06
CA SER A 99 -9.36 -5.50 13.61
C SER A 99 -9.07 -6.52 12.51
N TYR A 100 -8.49 -6.02 11.43
CA TYR A 100 -7.91 -6.77 10.33
C TYR A 100 -6.42 -6.46 10.26
N TYR A 101 -5.68 -7.30 9.53
CA TYR A 101 -4.25 -7.20 9.38
C TYR A 101 -3.92 -7.09 7.90
N TYR A 102 -2.92 -6.29 7.55
CA TYR A 102 -2.51 -6.12 6.16
C TYR A 102 -1.04 -6.50 5.96
N VAL A 103 -0.75 -6.87 4.73
CA VAL A 103 0.59 -6.89 4.14
C VAL A 103 0.53 -6.01 2.90
N VAL A 104 1.33 -4.95 2.89
CA VAL A 104 1.48 -4.02 1.76
C VAL A 104 2.88 -4.19 1.20
N GLU A 105 2.97 -4.49 -0.09
CA GLU A 105 4.22 -4.57 -0.82
C GLU A 105 4.29 -3.45 -1.84
N LEU A 106 5.27 -2.56 -1.68
CA LEU A 106 5.61 -1.55 -2.68
C LEU A 106 6.66 -2.17 -3.62
N VAL A 107 6.22 -2.90 -4.63
CA VAL A 107 7.08 -3.59 -5.60
C VAL A 107 7.96 -2.55 -6.31
N ASN A 108 9.25 -2.84 -6.47
CA ASN A 108 10.29 -1.94 -7.01
C ASN A 108 10.56 -0.67 -6.17
N SER A 109 10.04 -0.57 -4.94
CA SER A 109 10.36 0.58 -4.07
C SER A 109 11.76 0.54 -3.44
N GLY A 110 12.32 -0.67 -3.28
CA GLY A 110 13.49 -0.92 -2.45
C GLY A 110 13.17 -1.20 -0.97
N LEU A 111 11.91 -1.08 -0.55
CA LEU A 111 11.45 -1.40 0.81
C LEU A 111 11.02 -2.86 0.93
N LYS A 112 11.14 -3.40 2.16
CA LYS A 112 10.55 -4.69 2.51
C LYS A 112 9.02 -4.53 2.67
N PRO A 113 8.24 -5.63 2.54
CA PRO A 113 6.80 -5.58 2.79
C PRO A 113 6.47 -5.01 4.17
N ILE A 114 5.46 -4.14 4.21
CA ILE A 114 4.97 -3.46 5.40
C ILE A 114 3.80 -4.27 5.96
N GLN A 115 3.84 -4.54 7.26
CA GLN A 115 2.80 -5.28 7.95
C GLN A 115 2.21 -4.43 9.05
N GLY A 116 0.90 -4.51 9.23
CA GLY A 116 0.21 -3.73 10.23
C GLY A 116 -1.22 -4.21 10.46
N TYR A 117 -1.97 -3.39 11.17
CA TYR A 117 -3.38 -3.61 11.41
C TYR A 117 -4.19 -2.40 10.97
N ILE A 118 -5.46 -2.68 10.66
CA ILE A 118 -6.47 -1.71 10.32
C ILE A 118 -7.74 -2.04 11.11
N TYR A 119 -8.43 -1.01 11.59
CA TYR A 119 -9.75 -1.18 12.16
C TYR A 119 -10.81 -0.93 11.09
N LEU A 120 -11.69 -1.89 10.85
CA LEU A 120 -12.88 -1.70 10.02
C LEU A 120 -14.06 -1.41 10.95
N GLY A 121 -14.63 -0.21 10.83
CA GLY A 121 -15.85 0.20 11.52
C GLY A 121 -16.99 0.30 10.51
N VAL A 122 -17.89 -0.67 10.50
CA VAL A 122 -19.15 -0.55 9.77
C VAL A 122 -20.20 0.05 10.70
N GLU A 123 -20.78 1.18 10.31
CA GLU A 123 -22.03 1.64 10.91
C GLU A 123 -23.12 0.60 10.65
N GLN A 124 -23.90 0.29 11.68
CA GLN A 124 -25.06 -0.61 11.61
C GLN A 124 -26.34 0.20 11.40
#